data_AF-A0A7G8FY35-F1
#
_entry.id   AF-A0A7G8FY35-F1
#
_cell.length_a   1.000
_cell.length_b   1.000
_cell.length_c   1.000
_cell.angle_alpha   90.00
_cell.angle_beta   90.00
_cell.angle_gamma   90.00
#
_symmetry.space_group_name_H-M   'P 1'
#
loop_
_entity.id
_entity.type
_entity.pdbx_description
1 polymer ?
#
loop_
_entity_poly.entity_id
_entity_poly.type
_entity_poly.pdbx_seq_one_letter_code
_entity_poly.pdbx_strand_id
1 'polypeptide(L)'
;MMPLSNCFLPMGPVSPRAGALLLMSSSMMIFNPAAEASTYACFDRSTGEQVAISEIDISTPTVSCRSKQTDSGSTPTAPSTSSPQQAATDPLAGRRAINLARNTAVALNGGLGQYRPGSCMFASAMNNPCITRSDSAGIVFTIPGGPPGWEQSGEQPTITTVVVIAPDGRSVVESRQN
;
A
#
# COMPACT_ATOMS: atom_id res chain seq x y z
N MET A 1 27.78 2.64 -16.87
CA MET A 1 26.59 3.29 -17.48
C MET A 1 25.49 2.25 -17.59
N MET A 2 24.47 2.34 -16.72
CA MET A 2 23.19 1.63 -16.83
C MET A 2 22.07 2.63 -16.49
N PRO A 3 20.91 2.55 -17.15
CA PRO A 3 19.98 3.67 -17.24
C PRO A 3 19.20 3.91 -15.95
N LEU A 4 19.14 5.19 -15.57
CA LEU A 4 18.23 5.77 -14.59
C LEU A 4 16.81 5.68 -15.12
N SER A 5 16.00 4.75 -14.65
CA SER A 5 14.54 4.82 -14.84
C SER A 5 13.82 4.03 -13.78
N ASN A 6 12.91 4.72 -13.08
CA ASN A 6 11.88 4.22 -12.16
C ASN A 6 12.25 4.15 -10.67
N CYS A 7 12.56 5.30 -10.08
CA CYS A 7 12.23 5.55 -8.67
C CYS A 7 10.78 6.06 -8.60
N PHE A 8 9.89 5.33 -7.93
CA PHE A 8 8.52 5.76 -7.61
C PHE A 8 8.44 6.00 -6.10
N LEU A 9 8.11 7.23 -5.69
CA LEU A 9 7.99 7.65 -4.29
C LEU A 9 6.60 7.27 -3.74
N PRO A 10 6.49 6.49 -2.65
CA PRO A 10 5.29 6.52 -1.82
C PRO A 10 5.38 7.68 -0.82
N MET A 11 4.39 8.58 -0.88
CA MET A 11 4.15 9.66 0.08
C MET A 11 3.71 9.11 1.44
N GLY A 12 4.41 9.46 2.51
CA GLY A 12 3.90 9.39 3.89
C GLY A 12 4.99 9.37 4.97
N PRO A 13 4.99 10.31 5.94
CA PRO A 13 5.90 10.25 7.08
C PRO A 13 5.44 9.20 8.11
N VAL A 14 6.40 8.45 8.68
CA VAL A 14 6.16 7.53 9.81
C VAL A 14 6.66 8.22 11.08
N SER A 15 5.73 8.64 11.94
CA SER A 15 6.02 9.35 13.18
C SER A 15 6.37 8.37 14.32
N PRO A 16 7.47 8.58 15.07
CA PRO A 16 7.73 7.79 16.28
C PRO A 16 7.03 8.41 17.50
N ARG A 17 6.26 7.58 18.21
CA ARG A 17 5.75 7.86 19.56
C ARG A 17 6.93 8.00 20.53
N ALA A 18 7.08 9.15 21.16
CA ALA A 18 7.92 9.33 22.34
C ALA A 18 7.04 9.83 23.50
N GLY A 19 6.96 9.03 24.56
CA GLY A 19 6.44 9.47 25.85
C GLY A 19 7.57 10.06 26.68
N ALA A 20 7.37 11.26 27.23
CA ALA A 20 8.06 11.74 28.43
C ALA A 20 7.25 12.88 29.07
N LEU A 21 7.15 12.80 30.39
CA LEU A 21 6.39 13.62 31.32
C LEU A 21 7.22 14.85 31.76
N LEU A 22 6.53 15.97 32.09
CA LEU A 22 6.82 17.00 33.14
C LEU A 22 6.92 18.49 32.70
N LEU A 23 6.02 19.27 33.34
CA LEU A 23 6.12 20.62 33.94
C LEU A 23 6.02 21.91 33.10
N MET A 24 5.32 22.86 33.74
CA MET A 24 4.86 24.19 33.33
C MET A 24 6.00 25.21 33.13
N SER A 25 5.88 26.11 32.14
CA SER A 25 6.10 27.57 32.29
C SER A 25 5.83 28.33 30.99
N SER A 26 5.16 29.49 31.07
CA SER A 26 4.96 30.44 29.97
C SER A 26 6.28 31.13 29.60
N SER A 27 6.68 31.07 28.32
CA SER A 27 7.58 32.02 27.66
C SER A 27 7.51 31.84 26.14
N MET A 28 7.36 32.96 25.41
CA MET A 28 7.40 33.03 23.95
C MET A 28 8.68 32.40 23.41
N MET A 29 8.55 31.46 22.46
CA MET A 29 9.67 30.90 21.70
C MET A 29 9.48 31.19 20.22
N ILE A 30 10.51 31.82 19.68
CA ILE A 30 10.83 32.14 18.29
C ILE A 30 10.63 30.90 17.42
N PHE A 31 9.88 31.05 16.30
CA PHE A 31 9.79 30.02 15.27
C PHE A 31 11.14 29.90 14.57
N ASN A 32 11.90 28.86 14.93
CA ASN A 32 13.10 28.45 14.23
C ASN A 32 12.65 27.42 13.17
N PRO A 33 12.72 27.69 11.86
CA PRO A 33 12.47 26.65 10.86
C PRO A 33 13.72 25.77 10.76
N ALA A 34 13.89 24.83 11.69
CA ALA A 34 14.76 23.70 11.44
C ALA A 34 14.09 22.88 10.34
N ALA A 35 14.61 22.97 9.11
CA ALA A 35 14.19 22.14 8.00
C ALA A 35 14.43 20.68 8.39
N GLU A 36 13.36 19.94 8.68
CA GLU A 36 13.43 18.52 8.96
C GLU A 36 13.86 17.79 7.69
N ALA A 37 15.12 17.36 7.63
CA ALA A 37 15.64 16.53 6.56
C ALA A 37 14.81 15.24 6.49
N SER A 38 14.07 15.06 5.40
CA SER A 38 13.28 13.85 5.19
C SER A 38 14.20 12.76 4.65
N THR A 39 14.49 11.76 5.49
CA THR A 39 15.30 10.60 5.10
C THR A 39 14.45 9.61 4.33
N TYR A 40 14.83 9.34 3.09
CA TYR A 40 14.17 8.34 2.23
C TYR A 40 15.03 7.09 2.12
N ALA A 41 14.41 5.93 2.30
CA ALA A 41 15.05 4.62 2.17
C ALA A 41 14.68 3.98 0.81
N CYS A 42 15.69 3.44 0.12
CA CYS A 42 15.51 2.67 -1.10
C CYS A 42 15.59 1.17 -0.79
N PHE A 43 14.67 0.38 -1.33
CA PHE A 43 14.63 -1.07 -1.14
C PHE A 43 14.74 -1.79 -2.48
N ASP A 44 15.46 -2.90 -2.51
CA ASP A 44 15.50 -3.80 -3.67
C ASP A 44 14.13 -4.46 -3.86
N ARG A 45 13.65 -4.49 -5.11
CA ARG A 45 12.28 -4.95 -5.42
C ARG A 45 12.13 -6.46 -5.28
N SER A 46 13.20 -7.22 -5.47
CA SER A 46 13.18 -8.68 -5.46
C SER A 46 13.33 -9.24 -4.04
N THR A 47 14.11 -8.58 -3.19
CA THR A 47 14.42 -9.06 -1.83
C THR A 47 13.78 -8.23 -0.73
N GLY A 48 13.33 -7.01 -1.02
CA GLY A 48 12.85 -6.06 0.00
C GLY A 48 13.95 -5.51 0.90
N GLU A 49 15.22 -5.72 0.56
CA GLU A 49 16.36 -5.28 1.37
C GLU A 49 16.68 -3.80 1.13
N GLN A 50 17.02 -3.06 2.19
CA GLN A 50 17.37 -1.65 2.08
C GLN A 50 18.76 -1.48 1.44
N VAL A 51 18.79 -0.91 0.23
CA VAL A 51 20.01 -0.76 -0.58
C VAL A 51 20.66 0.61 -0.48
N ALA A 52 19.88 1.65 -0.14
CA ALA A 52 20.39 3.01 0.02
C ALA A 52 19.52 3.86 0.95
N ILE A 53 20.10 4.93 1.47
CA ILE A 53 19.39 6.04 2.11
C ILE A 53 19.75 7.34 1.39
N SER A 54 18.76 8.19 1.17
CA SER A 54 18.92 9.54 0.65
C SER A 54 18.43 10.51 1.70
N GLU A 55 19.33 11.35 2.21
CA GLU A 55 18.97 12.53 2.99
C GLU A 55 18.77 13.67 2.00
N ILE A 56 17.52 14.08 1.80
CA ILE A 56 17.22 15.23 0.96
C ILE A 56 17.14 16.45 1.87
N ASP A 57 18.14 17.31 1.74
CA ASP A 57 18.14 18.66 2.32
C ASP A 57 17.60 19.65 1.28
N ILE A 58 16.36 20.12 1.48
CA ILE A 58 15.66 21.06 0.58
C ILE A 58 16.35 22.43 0.52
N SER A 59 17.27 22.75 1.44
CA SER A 59 18.03 24.00 1.43
C SER A 59 19.21 23.99 0.46
N THR A 60 19.55 22.84 -0.12
CA THR A 60 20.59 22.72 -1.15
C THR A 60 20.04 22.04 -2.42
N PRO A 61 20.38 22.53 -3.63
CA PRO A 61 19.88 21.93 -4.88
C PRO A 61 20.60 20.61 -5.26
N THR A 62 21.37 20.00 -4.35
CA THR A 62 22.24 18.85 -4.67
C THR A 62 21.78 17.60 -3.93
N VAL A 63 21.28 16.61 -4.68
CA VAL A 63 20.89 15.30 -4.15
C VAL A 63 22.13 14.39 -4.10
N SER A 64 22.49 13.90 -2.91
CA SER A 64 23.64 13.01 -2.72
C SER A 64 23.18 11.62 -2.27
N CYS A 65 23.44 10.59 -3.10
CA CYS A 65 23.12 9.21 -2.78
C CYS A 65 24.34 8.53 -2.16
N ARG A 66 24.26 8.11 -0.88
CA ARG A 66 25.31 7.29 -0.24
C ARG A 66 24.91 5.83 -0.33
N SER A 67 25.68 5.04 -1.11
CA SER A 67 25.58 3.58 -1.10
C SER A 67 25.98 3.05 0.28
N LYS A 68 25.26 2.04 0.78
CA LYS A 68 25.60 1.37 2.04
C LYS A 68 27.03 0.86 1.95
N GLN A 69 27.92 1.39 2.79
CA GLN A 69 29.29 0.93 2.90
C GLN A 69 29.25 -0.50 3.47
N THR A 70 29.43 -1.49 2.60
CA THR A 70 29.81 -2.84 2.99
C THR A 70 31.21 -2.77 3.55
N ASP A 71 31.31 -2.63 4.87
CA ASP A 71 32.49 -3.08 5.58
C ASP A 71 32.25 -4.49 6.09
N SER A 72 33.26 -5.32 5.87
CA SER A 72 33.24 -6.77 5.95
C SER A 72 32.98 -7.27 7.38
N GLY A 73 32.16 -8.30 7.52
CA GLY A 73 31.88 -8.94 8.80
C GLY A 73 30.93 -10.12 8.69
N SER A 74 31.40 -11.18 8.03
CA SER A 74 30.79 -12.51 7.96
C SER A 74 30.34 -13.06 9.32
N THR A 75 29.07 -13.47 9.44
CA THR A 75 28.66 -14.57 10.33
C THR A 75 27.42 -15.27 9.72
N PRO A 76 27.31 -16.62 9.75
CA PRO A 76 26.44 -17.36 8.84
C PRO A 76 24.95 -17.33 9.20
N THR A 77 24.17 -17.37 8.13
CA THR A 77 22.73 -17.58 7.97
C THR A 77 22.15 -18.67 8.87
N ALA A 78 21.15 -18.32 9.68
CA ALA A 78 20.09 -19.26 10.07
C ALA A 78 18.95 -19.16 9.03
N PRO A 79 18.40 -20.28 8.53
CA PRO A 79 17.31 -20.24 7.56
C PRO A 79 15.99 -19.89 8.26
N SER A 80 15.40 -18.75 7.91
CA SER A 80 14.03 -18.40 8.28
C SER A 80 13.06 -19.20 7.40
N THR A 81 12.68 -20.39 7.87
CA THR A 81 11.56 -21.16 7.32
C THR A 81 10.30 -20.29 7.41
N SER A 82 9.77 -19.85 6.27
CA SER A 82 8.47 -19.18 6.23
C SER A 82 7.37 -20.22 6.49
N SER A 83 6.96 -20.32 7.74
CA SER A 83 5.85 -21.19 8.15
C SER A 83 4.51 -20.69 7.58
N PRO A 84 3.58 -21.57 7.15
CA PRO A 84 2.29 -21.20 6.55
C PRO A 84 1.26 -20.55 7.50
N GLN A 85 1.67 -20.03 8.66
CA GLN A 85 0.78 -19.75 9.78
C GLN A 85 0.75 -18.26 10.14
N GLN A 86 0.51 -17.37 9.16
CA GLN A 86 0.40 -15.92 9.40
C GLN A 86 -0.49 -15.19 8.39
N ALA A 87 -1.36 -15.90 7.67
CA ALA A 87 -2.34 -15.26 6.77
C ALA A 87 -3.52 -14.60 7.52
N ALA A 88 -3.69 -14.85 8.83
CA ALA A 88 -4.93 -14.52 9.53
C ALA A 88 -5.09 -13.05 9.96
N THR A 89 -4.04 -12.22 9.94
CA THR A 89 -4.17 -10.80 10.37
C THR A 89 -3.13 -9.89 9.69
N ASP A 90 -2.90 -10.05 8.38
CA ASP A 90 -2.05 -9.11 7.64
C ASP A 90 -2.89 -7.92 7.12
N PRO A 91 -2.77 -6.69 7.66
CA PRO A 91 -3.49 -5.53 7.15
C PRO A 91 -3.13 -5.21 5.68
N LEU A 92 -1.97 -5.67 5.22
CA LEU A 92 -1.55 -5.57 3.83
C LEU A 92 -2.30 -6.56 2.94
N ALA A 93 -2.66 -7.75 3.43
CA ALA A 93 -3.43 -8.74 2.67
C ALA A 93 -4.79 -8.19 2.26
N GLY A 94 -5.52 -7.52 3.16
CA GLY A 94 -6.79 -6.88 2.82
C GLY A 94 -6.66 -5.77 1.76
N ARG A 95 -5.62 -4.94 1.85
CA ARG A 95 -5.34 -3.90 0.83
C ARG A 95 -4.99 -4.51 -0.53
N ARG A 96 -4.14 -5.54 -0.55
CA ARG A 96 -3.81 -6.30 -1.77
C ARG A 96 -5.07 -6.92 -2.37
N ALA A 97 -5.91 -7.54 -1.54
CA ALA A 97 -7.15 -8.18 -1.97
C ALA A 97 -8.13 -7.19 -2.62
N ILE A 98 -8.36 -6.01 -2.02
CA ILE A 98 -9.20 -4.96 -2.64
C ILE A 98 -8.66 -4.55 -4.00
N ASN A 99 -7.36 -4.28 -4.10
CA ASN A 99 -6.74 -3.85 -5.35
C ASN A 99 -6.84 -4.94 -6.42
N LEU A 100 -6.60 -6.20 -6.04
CA LEU A 100 -6.70 -7.35 -6.93
C LEU A 100 -8.14 -7.59 -7.40
N ALA A 101 -9.11 -7.56 -6.49
CA ALA A 101 -10.52 -7.72 -6.81
C ALA A 101 -11.02 -6.58 -7.72
N ARG A 102 -10.65 -5.33 -7.44
CA ARG A 102 -10.98 -4.17 -8.28
C ARG A 102 -10.45 -4.33 -9.69
N ASN A 103 -9.17 -4.66 -9.84
CA ASN A 103 -8.55 -4.82 -11.15
C ASN A 103 -9.15 -6.00 -11.92
N THR A 104 -9.48 -7.09 -11.22
CA THR A 104 -10.16 -8.27 -11.80
C THR A 104 -11.53 -7.89 -12.34
N ALA A 105 -12.36 -7.19 -11.55
CA ALA A 105 -13.66 -6.72 -12.00
C ALA A 105 -13.55 -5.77 -13.20
N VAL A 106 -12.59 -4.84 -13.18
CA VAL A 106 -12.35 -3.94 -14.31
C VAL A 106 -11.98 -4.72 -15.57
N ALA A 107 -11.07 -5.69 -15.46
CA ALA A 107 -10.64 -6.50 -16.60
C ALA A 107 -11.79 -7.33 -17.19
N LEU A 108 -12.61 -7.95 -16.34
CA LEU A 108 -13.76 -8.77 -16.77
C LEU A 108 -14.84 -7.94 -17.49
N ASN A 109 -15.00 -6.67 -17.12
CA ASN A 109 -16.05 -5.80 -17.63
C ASN A 109 -15.57 -4.83 -18.74
N GLY A 110 -14.50 -5.17 -19.46
CA GLY A 110 -14.07 -4.39 -20.64
C GLY A 110 -13.18 -3.18 -20.33
N GLY A 111 -12.64 -3.07 -19.12
CA GLY A 111 -11.67 -2.05 -18.73
C GLY A 111 -12.30 -0.72 -18.26
N LEU A 112 -11.44 0.20 -17.82
CA LEU A 112 -11.84 1.47 -17.19
C LEU A 112 -12.62 2.42 -18.13
N GLY A 113 -12.53 2.23 -19.44
CA GLY A 113 -13.30 3.01 -20.41
C GLY A 113 -14.77 2.60 -20.51
N GLN A 114 -15.12 1.39 -20.08
CA GLN A 114 -16.48 0.83 -20.17
C GLN A 114 -17.08 0.53 -18.79
N TYR A 115 -16.24 0.34 -17.78
CA TYR A 115 -16.66 -0.07 -16.46
C TYR A 115 -15.92 0.68 -15.36
N ARG A 116 -16.70 1.23 -14.44
CA ARG A 116 -16.23 1.81 -13.18
C ARG A 116 -16.81 1.03 -12.00
N PRO A 117 -15.97 0.43 -11.14
CA PRO A 117 -16.41 -0.14 -9.86
C PRO A 117 -17.06 0.95 -8.99
N GLY A 118 -18.00 0.55 -8.13
CA GLY A 118 -18.59 1.44 -7.15
C GLY A 118 -17.58 1.96 -6.12
N SER A 119 -17.94 3.07 -5.47
CA SER A 119 -17.11 3.78 -4.49
C SER A 119 -16.57 2.90 -3.36
N CYS A 120 -17.32 1.87 -2.95
CA CYS A 120 -16.90 0.90 -1.95
C CYS A 120 -15.53 0.26 -2.23
N MET A 121 -15.17 0.02 -3.50
CA MET A 121 -13.89 -0.60 -3.88
C MET A 121 -12.69 0.36 -3.76
N PHE A 122 -12.93 1.60 -3.37
CA PHE A 122 -11.92 2.60 -3.07
C PHE A 122 -11.84 2.90 -1.56
N ALA A 123 -12.72 2.30 -0.76
CA ALA A 123 -12.67 2.37 0.70
C ALA A 123 -11.58 1.43 1.27
N SER A 124 -11.33 1.57 2.58
CA SER A 124 -10.46 0.66 3.33
C SER A 124 -10.98 -0.78 3.30
N ALA A 125 -10.11 -1.76 3.59
CA ALA A 125 -10.52 -3.15 3.83
C ALA A 125 -11.32 -3.33 5.13
N MET A 126 -11.15 -2.39 6.07
CA MET A 126 -11.92 -2.40 7.31
C MET A 126 -13.32 -1.84 7.07
N ASN A 127 -14.35 -2.59 7.46
CA ASN A 127 -15.77 -2.21 7.33
C ASN A 127 -16.16 -1.83 5.89
N ASN A 128 -15.65 -2.56 4.90
CA ASN A 128 -15.95 -2.31 3.50
C ASN A 128 -17.31 -2.92 3.12
N PRO A 129 -18.27 -2.15 2.58
CA PRO A 129 -19.59 -2.68 2.22
C PRO A 129 -19.56 -3.64 1.02
N CYS A 130 -18.49 -3.65 0.24
CA CYS A 130 -18.33 -4.58 -0.87
C CYS A 130 -17.63 -5.89 -0.47
N ILE A 131 -17.19 -6.03 0.79
CA ILE A 131 -16.76 -7.31 1.35
C ILE A 131 -17.98 -7.99 1.96
N THR A 132 -18.44 -9.07 1.33
CA THR A 132 -19.60 -9.83 1.81
C THR A 132 -19.19 -11.01 2.69
N ARG A 133 -17.96 -11.49 2.57
CA ARG A 133 -17.37 -12.52 3.44
C ARG A 133 -15.87 -12.35 3.53
N SER A 134 -15.31 -12.58 4.72
CA SER A 134 -13.86 -12.62 4.94
C SER A 134 -13.56 -13.67 6.00
N ASP A 135 -12.98 -14.78 5.58
CA ASP A 135 -12.66 -15.92 6.46
C ASP A 135 -11.36 -16.61 6.01
N SER A 136 -11.04 -17.75 6.60
CA SER A 136 -9.85 -18.54 6.27
C SER A 136 -9.88 -19.16 4.87
N ALA A 137 -11.03 -19.24 4.21
CA ALA A 137 -11.15 -19.71 2.83
C ALA A 137 -10.92 -18.60 1.80
N GLY A 138 -11.15 -17.34 2.19
CA GLY A 138 -10.82 -16.18 1.37
C GLY A 138 -11.70 -14.97 1.66
N ILE A 139 -11.55 -13.96 0.82
CA ILE A 139 -12.28 -12.70 0.89
C ILE A 139 -13.18 -12.61 -0.35
N VAL A 140 -14.48 -12.56 -0.12
CA VAL A 140 -15.51 -12.45 -1.17
C VAL A 140 -15.89 -10.99 -1.32
N PHE A 141 -15.74 -10.50 -2.54
CA PHE A 141 -16.13 -9.16 -2.95
C PHE A 141 -17.37 -9.24 -3.83
N THR A 142 -18.40 -8.47 -3.50
CA THR A 142 -19.55 -8.21 -4.37
C THR A 142 -19.46 -6.77 -4.85
N ILE A 143 -19.13 -6.60 -6.12
CA ILE A 143 -18.70 -5.33 -6.70
C ILE A 143 -19.79 -4.81 -7.64
N PRO A 144 -20.61 -3.83 -7.20
CA PRO A 144 -21.49 -3.11 -8.10
C PRO A 144 -20.63 -2.25 -9.04
N GLY A 145 -21.02 -2.15 -10.31
CA GLY A 145 -20.41 -1.21 -11.24
C GLY A 145 -21.25 -0.99 -12.49
N GLY A 146 -20.81 -0.03 -13.29
CA GLY A 146 -21.52 0.43 -14.48
C GLY A 146 -20.63 1.34 -15.33
N PRO A 147 -21.21 2.02 -16.34
CA PRO A 147 -20.48 2.95 -17.21
C PRO A 147 -19.74 4.04 -16.42
N PRO A 148 -18.60 4.57 -16.91
CA PRO A 148 -17.93 5.68 -16.25
C PRO A 148 -18.90 6.85 -15.96
N GLY A 149 -19.02 7.24 -14.69
CA GLY A 149 -19.94 8.29 -14.23
C GLY A 149 -21.25 7.80 -13.62
N TRP A 150 -21.59 6.50 -13.71
CA TRP A 150 -22.88 5.96 -13.27
C TRP A 150 -23.25 6.37 -11.82
N GLU A 151 -22.31 6.23 -10.89
CA GLU A 151 -22.55 6.51 -9.47
C GLU A 151 -22.72 8.03 -9.21
N GLN A 152 -22.00 8.87 -9.94
CA GLN A 152 -22.12 10.33 -9.87
C GLN A 152 -23.45 10.84 -10.41
N SER A 153 -24.01 10.16 -11.41
CA SER A 153 -25.33 10.43 -11.97
C SER A 153 -26.47 9.88 -11.12
N GLY A 154 -26.18 9.14 -10.04
CA GLY A 154 -27.19 8.46 -9.22
C GLY A 154 -27.86 7.29 -9.93
N GLU A 155 -27.22 6.75 -10.97
CA GLU A 155 -27.72 5.59 -11.69
C GLU A 155 -27.52 4.31 -10.86
N GLN A 156 -28.27 3.27 -11.19
CA GLN A 156 -28.08 1.95 -10.61
C GLN A 156 -26.91 1.24 -11.29
N PRO A 157 -26.19 0.34 -10.58
CA PRO A 157 -25.13 -0.45 -11.20
C PRO A 157 -25.72 -1.34 -12.31
N THR A 158 -25.05 -1.38 -13.45
CA THR A 158 -25.45 -2.19 -14.60
C THR A 158 -25.04 -3.65 -14.43
N ILE A 159 -23.93 -3.91 -13.75
CA ILE A 159 -23.34 -5.25 -13.57
C ILE A 159 -22.88 -5.41 -12.13
N THR A 160 -23.12 -6.58 -11.53
CA THR A 160 -22.55 -6.95 -10.23
C THR A 160 -21.51 -8.05 -10.42
N THR A 161 -20.26 -7.78 -10.10
CA THR A 161 -19.18 -8.78 -10.22
C THR A 161 -18.86 -9.39 -8.86
N VAL A 162 -18.84 -10.71 -8.77
CA VAL A 162 -18.41 -11.43 -7.56
C VAL A 162 -16.99 -11.95 -7.79
N VAL A 163 -16.07 -11.60 -6.89
CA VAL A 163 -14.66 -12.03 -6.95
C VAL A 163 -14.27 -12.61 -5.60
N VAL A 164 -13.69 -13.80 -5.61
CA VAL A 164 -13.13 -14.46 -4.42
C VAL A 164 -11.61 -14.39 -4.50
N ILE A 165 -10.99 -13.79 -3.48
CA ILE A 165 -9.55 -13.65 -3.37
C ILE A 165 -9.03 -14.55 -2.25
N ALA A 166 -7.87 -15.15 -2.46
CA ALA A 166 -7.20 -15.95 -1.42
C ALA A 166 -6.95 -15.12 -0.15
N PRO A 167 -6.89 -15.75 1.05
CA PRO A 167 -6.72 -15.03 2.32
C PRO A 167 -5.47 -14.14 2.40
N ASP A 168 -4.42 -14.47 1.64
CA ASP A 168 -3.18 -13.68 1.58
C ASP A 168 -3.26 -12.43 0.70
N GLY A 169 -4.37 -12.28 -0.05
CA GLY A 169 -4.65 -11.19 -0.97
C GLY A 169 -3.85 -11.27 -2.28
N ARG A 170 -3.28 -12.42 -2.66
CA ARG A 170 -2.33 -12.53 -3.78
C ARG A 170 -2.87 -13.20 -5.02
N SER A 171 -3.94 -13.98 -4.92
CA SER A 171 -4.51 -14.70 -6.07
C SER A 171 -6.02 -14.63 -6.11
N VAL A 172 -6.56 -14.64 -7.34
CA VAL A 172 -7.99 -14.80 -7.58
C VAL A 172 -8.30 -16.29 -7.53
N VAL A 173 -9.22 -16.67 -6.65
CA VAL A 173 -9.72 -18.05 -6.52
C VAL A 173 -10.89 -18.25 -7.49
N GLU A 174 -11.78 -17.27 -7.58
CA GLU A 174 -12.96 -17.33 -8.44
C GLU A 174 -13.35 -15.91 -8.88
N SER A 175 -13.90 -15.78 -10.08
CA SER A 175 -14.49 -14.52 -10.55
C SER A 175 -15.66 -14.78 -11.49
N ARG A 176 -16.79 -14.12 -11.24
CA ARG A 176 -18.02 -14.26 -12.03
C ARG A 176 -18.80 -12.95 -12.13
N GLN A 177 -19.50 -12.75 -13.24
CA GLN A 177 -20.44 -11.63 -13.44
C GLN A 177 -21.86 -12.10 -13.13
N ASN A 178 -22.67 -11.21 -12.56
CA ASN A 178 -24.07 -11.44 -12.21
C ASN A 178 -24.93 -10.24 -12.59
#